data_AF-A0A8T5Q3U1-F1
#
_entry.id   AF-A0A8T5Q3U1-F1
#
_cell.length_a   1.000
_cell.length_b   1.000
_cell.length_c   1.000
_cell.angle_alpha   90.00
_cell.angle_beta   90.00
_cell.angle_gamma   90.00
#
_symmetry.space_group_name_H-M   'P 1'
#
loop_
_entity.id
_entity.type
_entity.pdbx_description
1 polymer ?
#
loop_
_entity_poly.entity_id
_entity_poly.type
_entity_poly.pdbx_seq_one_letter_code
_entity_poly.pdbx_strand_id
1 'polypeptide(L)' 'ECDDGNAVNGDGCRSDCSLEQCGDAILDAGEQCDDGNAMTGDGCDMCVLEPGYS' A
#
# COMPACT_ATOMS: atom_id res chain seq x y z
N GLU A 1 8.54 14.07 -6.65
CA GLU A 1 9.15 12.96 -7.42
C GLU A 1 9.87 12.11 -6.40
N CYS A 2 9.47 10.85 -6.30
CA CYS A 2 10.08 9.91 -5.37
C CYS A 2 11.27 9.26 -6.10
N ASP A 3 12.47 9.59 -5.67
CA ASP A 3 13.73 8.98 -6.13
C ASP A 3 14.60 8.85 -4.88
N ASP A 4 14.58 7.68 -4.26
CA ASP A 4 15.43 7.32 -3.13
C ASP A 4 16.78 6.73 -3.57
N GLY A 5 17.06 6.77 -4.88
CA GLY A 5 18.30 6.30 -5.48
C GLY A 5 18.38 4.79 -5.65
N ASN A 6 17.28 4.04 -5.53
CA ASN A 6 17.25 2.61 -5.84
C ASN A 6 15.88 2.13 -6.38
N ALA A 7 15.73 0.81 -6.61
CA ALA A 7 14.55 0.20 -7.21
C ALA A 7 13.95 -0.91 -6.33
N VAL A 8 14.22 -0.85 -5.03
CA VAL A 8 13.62 -1.72 -4.03
C VAL A 8 12.22 -1.20 -3.76
N ASN A 9 11.22 -2.08 -3.71
CA ASN A 9 9.91 -1.71 -3.19
C ASN A 9 9.95 -1.85 -1.67
N GLY A 10 9.25 -0.98 -0.95
CA GLY A 10 9.06 -1.01 0.51
C GLY A 10 10.01 -0.11 1.29
N ASP A 11 10.80 0.74 0.62
CA ASP A 11 11.61 1.80 1.24
C ASP A 11 10.98 3.20 1.08
N GLY A 12 9.73 3.26 0.65
CA GLY A 12 8.96 4.48 0.47
C GLY A 12 8.79 4.90 -0.99
N CYS A 13 9.34 4.14 -1.94
CA CYS A 13 9.26 4.41 -3.36
C CYS A 13 8.96 3.17 -4.20
N ARG A 14 8.06 3.32 -5.18
CA ARG A 14 7.82 2.28 -6.18
C ARG A 14 8.87 2.33 -7.27
N SER A 15 9.04 1.20 -7.97
CA SER A 15 9.91 1.09 -9.16
C SER A 15 9.60 2.06 -10.31
N ASP A 16 8.42 2.68 -10.33
CA ASP A 16 8.02 3.70 -11.30
C ASP A 16 8.18 5.15 -10.76
N CYS A 17 8.91 5.31 -9.66
CA CYS A 17 9.13 6.59 -8.98
C CYS A 17 7.85 7.24 -8.41
N SER A 18 6.77 6.48 -8.25
CA SER A 18 5.60 6.89 -7.47
C SER A 18 5.78 6.58 -5.98
N LEU A 19 5.04 7.30 -5.13
CA LEU A 19 5.08 7.08 -3.69
C LEU A 19 4.26 5.85 -3.34
N GLU A 20 4.80 5.04 -2.43
CA GLU A 20 4.03 3.97 -1.79
C GLU A 20 3.00 4.63 -0.86
N GLN A 21 1.72 4.28 -1.03
CA GLN A 21 0.63 4.92 -0.31
C GLN A 21 -0.58 4.00 -0.17
N CYS A 22 -0.91 3.74 1.09
CA CYS A 22 -2.13 3.03 1.44
C CYS A 22 -3.41 3.69 0.93
N GLY A 23 -4.25 2.89 0.29
CA GLY A 23 -5.57 3.26 -0.22
C GLY A 23 -5.53 3.77 -1.66
N ASP A 24 -4.51 3.40 -2.44
CA ASP A 24 -4.38 3.79 -3.86
C ASP A 24 -4.59 2.64 -4.86
N ALA A 25 -5.10 1.51 -4.35
CA ALA A 25 -5.44 0.28 -5.06
C ALA A 25 -4.21 -0.47 -5.62
N ILE A 26 -3.02 -0.21 -5.07
CA ILE A 26 -1.78 -0.89 -5.44
C ILE A 26 -1.20 -1.50 -4.17
N LEU A 27 -1.06 -2.83 -4.16
CA LEU A 27 -0.49 -3.54 -3.03
C LEU A 27 1.03 -3.36 -2.97
N ASP A 28 1.50 -2.48 -2.10
CA ASP A 28 2.91 -2.19 -1.88
C ASP A 28 3.58 -3.13 -0.88
N ALA A 29 4.91 -3.10 -0.87
CA ALA A 29 5.67 -3.90 0.08
C ALA A 29 5.45 -3.40 1.52
N GLY A 30 4.91 -4.29 2.35
CA GLY A 30 4.56 -3.99 3.75
C GLY A 30 3.06 -3.86 4.00
N GLU A 31 2.27 -3.71 2.93
CA GLU A 31 0.81 -3.74 3.00
C GLU A 31 0.30 -5.19 3.00
N GLN A 32 -0.75 -5.45 3.76
CA GLN A 32 -1.44 -6.74 3.77
C GLN A 32 -2.62 -6.77 2.79
N CYS A 33 -3.14 -5.58 2.49
CA CYS A 33 -4.21 -5.30 1.54
C CYS A 33 -4.09 -3.84 1.09
N ASP A 34 -4.65 -3.53 -0.08
CA ASP A 34 -4.99 -2.17 -0.50
C ASP A 34 -6.22 -2.29 -1.42
N ASP A 35 -7.36 -1.79 -0.96
CA ASP A 35 -8.62 -1.87 -1.70
C ASP A 35 -9.01 -0.53 -2.38
N GLY A 36 -8.06 0.41 -2.43
CA GLY A 36 -8.22 1.71 -3.07
C GLY A 36 -9.02 2.73 -2.27
N ASN A 37 -9.23 2.48 -0.98
CA ASN A 37 -9.90 3.44 -0.12
C ASN A 37 -9.42 3.35 1.36
N ALA A 38 -10.06 4.11 2.25
CA ALA A 38 -9.72 4.16 3.68
C ALA A 38 -10.98 3.94 4.56
N MET A 39 -11.99 3.26 4.02
CA MET A 39 -13.21 2.92 4.74
C MET A 39 -12.93 1.72 5.63
N THR A 40 -13.20 1.87 6.91
CA THR A 40 -13.17 0.74 7.84
C THR A 40 -14.38 -0.17 7.58
N GLY A 41 -14.21 -1.47 7.77
CA GLY A 41 -15.30 -2.46 7.74
C GLY A 41 -15.55 -3.12 6.39
N ASP A 42 -14.77 -2.83 5.35
CA ASP A 42 -14.83 -3.46 4.03
C ASP A 42 -13.76 -4.52 3.78
N GLY A 43 -12.91 -4.78 4.78
CA GLY A 43 -11.87 -5.79 4.75
C GLY A 43 -10.45 -5.25 4.65
N CYS A 44 -10.26 -3.97 4.38
CA CYS A 44 -8.94 -3.35 4.38
C CYS A 44 -8.92 -2.03 5.13
N ASP A 45 -8.40 -2.04 6.37
CA ASP A 45 -8.25 -0.82 7.16
C ASP A 45 -6.77 -0.52 7.36
N MET A 46 -6.34 0.70 7.03
CA MET A 46 -4.96 1.14 7.18
C MET A 46 -3.95 0.17 6.54
N CYS A 47 -4.32 -0.44 5.42
CA CYS A 47 -3.55 -1.45 4.68
C CYS A 47 -3.19 -2.70 5.48
N VAL A 48 -4.03 -2.98 6.47
CA VAL A 48 -4.05 -4.20 7.27
C VAL A 48 -5.37 -4.91 7.00
N LEU A 49 -5.31 -6.22 6.75
CA LEU A 49 -6.50 -7.03 6.59
C LEU A 49 -7.32 -7.00 7.88
N GLU A 50 -8.61 -6.66 7.75
CA GLU A 50 -9.49 -6.67 8.90
C GLU A 50 -9.77 -8.11 9.39
N PRO A 51 -9.88 -8.33 10.70
CA PRO A 51 -10.19 -9.65 11.24
C PRO A 51 -11.52 -10.19 10.68
N GLY A 52 -11.47 -11.34 10.00
CA GLY A 52 -12.65 -11.99 9.41
C GLY A 52 -12.78 -11.80 7.89
N TYR A 53 -11.88 -11.02 7.28
CA TYR A 53 -11.68 -10.96 5.83
C TYR A 53 -10.49 -11.84 5.42
N SER A 54 -10.54 -12.43 4.21
CA SER A 54 -9.56 -13.43 3.72
C SER A 54 -9.29 -13.28 2.23
#